data_AF-A0A8T3XWM0-F1
#
_entry.id   AF-A0A8T3XWM0-F1
#
_cell.length_a   1.000
_cell.length_b   1.000
_cell.length_c   1.000
_cell.angle_alpha   90.00
_cell.angle_beta   90.00
_cell.angle_gamma   90.00
#
_symmetry.space_group_name_H-M   'P 1'
#
loop_
_entity.id
_entity.type
_entity.pdbx_description
1 polymer ?
#
loop_
_entity_poly.entity_id
_entity_poly.type
_entity_poly.pdbx_seq_one_letter_code
_entity_poly.pdbx_strand_id
1 'polypeptide(L)'
;MNKRGLSEVISNTLLVVLALVGVSAIAYLIYPILNEPEPYNVEYYYDILQIVISSVRIDNLNSHIDLNVRRIKGEENLSAFLVVLEDSERKTYVYREEGNMKIFETKSVSFDWSGLGELRKISVIPIFLADGEEIQGNVFDEYDLRGGEEGTIELDCSIDIIPSFLGAEGFGAETIGGRGGRIVFVDNLLDDVNNPPPGSLRYALTEINEPRIIIFRVAGTIFLENRLEMLEEDSYVSVYGQTAPGNGITIATYPIELQGGFHDGIFQYIRVRTGTNEPWRPPTQQELDSCDTPTCADLVQPRFSIKDAFDIRNGAHNIIVDHSSFSWGLDEILSGGGDINNITIQWSIIGEGSMAGHVEPDHSMGSFFASSGNERMSFHHNYYTLLRDRNPKLNSGNISWINNVNYNNALNFIVTPESRAQVGVINFDIINNYFKKGPVTYAAGTVYLIGGSRTSNQNNPPRVYFSGNKVVESDESPVSYYDPLDEFSLVPANIKAIWEPNQRTSFFAVSLFPITIHTAEQARDLVLANAGATLPVRDEVDSRLVQNFFDGTGELAYPAPGGSFDYPDMCPTGNCNYPLDTDSDGIPDFWEDANELDKDDPIDASEVSDLNCYTNIENYIQSLG
;
A
#
# COMPACT_ATOMS: atom_id res chain seq x y z
N MET A 1 -0.52 -64.25 -62.15
CA MET A 1 -0.18 -63.20 -61.16
C MET A 1 -0.88 -61.91 -61.57
N ASN A 2 -2.02 -61.62 -60.96
CA ASN A 2 -2.90 -60.50 -61.34
C ASN A 2 -2.33 -59.19 -60.78
N LYS A 3 -1.70 -58.38 -61.64
CA LYS A 3 -1.10 -57.08 -61.32
C LYS A 3 -2.12 -55.99 -60.91
N ARG A 4 -3.42 -56.30 -60.81
CA ARG A 4 -4.46 -55.37 -60.38
C ARG A 4 -4.69 -55.33 -58.86
N GLY A 5 -4.42 -56.41 -58.12
CA GLY A 5 -4.64 -56.42 -56.66
C GLY A 5 -3.56 -55.70 -55.86
N LEU A 6 -2.31 -55.69 -56.33
CA LEU A 6 -1.19 -55.12 -55.57
C LEU A 6 -1.20 -53.58 -55.59
N SER A 7 -1.61 -52.97 -56.70
CA SER A 7 -1.71 -51.51 -56.82
C SER A 7 -2.82 -50.92 -55.96
N GLU A 8 -3.95 -51.62 -55.83
CA GLU A 8 -5.09 -51.17 -55.02
C GLU A 8 -4.79 -51.31 -53.52
N VAL A 9 -4.12 -52.40 -53.12
CA VAL A 9 -3.64 -52.60 -51.75
C VAL A 9 -2.58 -51.56 -51.39
N ILE A 10 -1.60 -51.28 -52.27
CA ILE A 10 -0.58 -50.25 -52.03
C ILE A 10 -1.21 -48.86 -51.95
N SER A 11 -2.14 -48.53 -52.84
CA SER A 11 -2.81 -47.22 -52.85
C SER A 11 -3.64 -47.01 -51.58
N ASN A 12 -4.43 -48.01 -51.15
CA ASN A 12 -5.23 -47.92 -49.93
C ASN A 12 -4.34 -47.91 -48.67
N THR A 13 -3.24 -48.66 -48.67
CA THR A 13 -2.27 -48.64 -47.57
C THR A 13 -1.58 -47.28 -47.48
N LEU A 14 -1.22 -46.66 -48.61
CA LEU A 14 -0.59 -45.34 -48.64
C LEU A 14 -1.57 -44.24 -48.19
N LEU A 15 -2.85 -44.34 -48.56
CA LEU A 15 -3.90 -43.42 -48.12
C LEU A 15 -4.15 -43.53 -46.61
N VAL A 16 -4.18 -44.75 -46.07
CA VAL A 16 -4.32 -44.98 -44.62
C VAL A 16 -3.08 -44.47 -43.88
N VAL A 17 -1.88 -44.69 -44.41
CA VAL A 17 -0.64 -44.16 -43.81
C VAL A 17 -0.62 -42.63 -43.86
N LEU A 18 -1.05 -42.01 -44.96
CA LEU A 18 -1.14 -40.54 -45.05
C LEU A 18 -2.23 -39.97 -44.14
N ALA A 19 -3.36 -40.65 -43.97
CA ALA A 19 -4.39 -40.25 -43.00
C ALA A 19 -3.86 -40.38 -41.56
N LEU A 20 -3.15 -41.46 -41.23
CA LEU A 20 -2.55 -41.65 -39.91
C LEU A 20 -1.44 -40.63 -39.63
N VAL A 21 -0.60 -40.31 -40.61
CA VAL A 21 0.42 -39.26 -40.49
C VAL A 21 -0.23 -37.88 -40.37
N GLY A 22 -1.31 -37.61 -41.11
CA GLY A 22 -2.07 -36.36 -41.00
C GLY A 22 -2.74 -36.19 -39.64
N VAL A 23 -3.39 -37.25 -39.12
CA VAL A 23 -3.97 -37.26 -37.78
C VAL A 23 -2.90 -37.16 -36.70
N SER A 24 -1.72 -37.76 -36.91
CA SER A 24 -0.60 -37.65 -35.97
C SER A 24 0.06 -36.27 -36.00
N ALA A 25 0.14 -35.63 -37.17
CA ALA A 25 0.68 -34.28 -37.31
C ALA A 25 -0.29 -33.22 -36.76
N ILE A 26 -1.60 -33.40 -36.95
CA ILE A 26 -2.64 -32.57 -36.34
C ILE A 26 -2.67 -32.82 -34.82
N ALA A 27 -2.60 -34.06 -34.36
CA ALA A 27 -2.45 -34.36 -32.94
C ALA A 27 -1.16 -33.74 -32.38
N TYR A 28 -0.03 -33.77 -33.09
CA TYR A 28 1.22 -33.14 -32.67
C TYR A 28 1.15 -31.60 -32.66
N LEU A 29 0.37 -30.98 -33.56
CA LEU A 29 0.16 -29.53 -33.62
C LEU A 29 -0.86 -29.04 -32.59
N ILE A 30 -1.82 -29.87 -32.19
CA ILE A 30 -2.87 -29.52 -31.23
C ILE A 30 -2.55 -30.06 -29.81
N TYR A 31 -1.69 -31.07 -29.65
CA TYR A 31 -1.25 -31.58 -28.35
C TYR A 31 -0.65 -30.50 -27.45
N PRO A 32 0.14 -29.54 -27.95
CA PRO A 32 0.58 -28.41 -27.14
C PRO A 32 -0.57 -27.48 -26.76
N ILE A 33 -1.65 -27.37 -27.55
CA ILE A 33 -2.80 -26.47 -27.31
C ILE A 33 -3.83 -27.09 -26.35
N LEU A 34 -4.03 -28.41 -26.44
CA LEU A 34 -4.95 -29.16 -25.57
C LEU A 34 -4.31 -29.64 -24.27
N ASN A 35 -2.97 -29.75 -24.25
CA ASN A 35 -2.18 -30.00 -23.05
C ASN A 35 -1.20 -28.85 -22.79
N GLU A 36 -1.58 -27.61 -23.14
CA GLU A 36 -1.09 -26.53 -22.28
C GLU A 36 -1.60 -26.92 -20.90
N PRO A 37 -0.73 -27.17 -19.91
CA PRO A 37 -1.23 -27.10 -18.55
C PRO A 37 -1.96 -25.76 -18.49
N GLU A 38 -3.25 -25.77 -18.07
CA GLU A 38 -3.83 -24.60 -17.40
C GLU A 38 -2.69 -23.99 -16.61
N PRO A 39 -2.27 -22.73 -16.89
CA PRO A 39 -1.06 -22.19 -16.31
C PRO A 39 -1.19 -22.44 -14.83
N TYR A 40 -0.38 -23.38 -14.34
CA TYR A 40 -0.40 -23.76 -12.95
C TYR A 40 0.05 -22.49 -12.29
N ASN A 41 -0.90 -21.83 -11.64
CA ASN A 41 -0.81 -20.46 -11.21
C ASN A 41 0.10 -20.42 -9.98
N VAL A 42 1.40 -20.67 -10.20
CA VAL A 42 2.46 -20.48 -9.20
C VAL A 42 2.52 -19.01 -8.79
N GLU A 43 1.99 -18.12 -9.63
CA GLU A 43 1.87 -16.68 -9.37
C GLU A 43 0.87 -16.29 -8.27
N TYR A 44 0.05 -17.21 -7.75
CA TYR A 44 -0.95 -16.89 -6.72
C TYR A 44 -0.42 -16.93 -5.28
N TYR A 45 0.80 -17.43 -5.07
CA TYR A 45 1.27 -17.79 -3.73
C TYR A 45 2.33 -16.87 -3.12
N TYR A 46 2.49 -15.65 -3.64
CA TYR A 46 3.48 -14.70 -3.14
C TYR A 46 3.18 -14.18 -1.71
N ASP A 47 1.90 -14.14 -1.29
CA ASP A 47 1.49 -13.43 -0.06
C ASP A 47 0.68 -14.24 0.95
N ILE A 48 0.42 -15.53 0.70
CA ILE A 48 -0.54 -16.29 1.50
C ILE A 48 0.08 -16.94 2.72
N LEU A 49 1.40 -17.13 2.78
CA LEU A 49 2.08 -17.75 3.93
C LEU A 49 3.51 -17.27 4.07
N GLN A 50 3.86 -16.75 5.25
CA GLN A 50 5.16 -16.13 5.50
C GLN A 50 5.87 -16.78 6.70
N ILE A 51 7.16 -17.06 6.53
CA ILE A 51 8.06 -17.55 7.57
C ILE A 51 9.34 -16.70 7.59
N VAL A 52 9.83 -16.38 8.77
CA VAL A 52 11.04 -15.55 8.98
C VAL A 52 12.11 -16.30 9.75
N ILE A 53 13.36 -15.87 9.57
CA ILE A 53 14.49 -16.28 10.38
C ILE A 53 14.46 -15.42 11.67
N SER A 54 13.97 -16.00 12.76
CA SER A 54 13.92 -15.32 14.07
C SER A 54 15.25 -15.32 14.82
N SER A 55 16.15 -16.26 14.54
CA SER A 55 17.54 -16.21 15.03
C SER A 55 18.45 -17.17 14.28
N VAL A 56 19.75 -16.86 14.20
CA VAL A 56 20.80 -17.73 13.67
C VAL A 56 21.92 -17.87 14.69
N ARG A 57 22.36 -19.10 14.93
CA ARG A 57 23.59 -19.41 15.68
C ARG A 57 24.50 -20.25 14.82
N ILE A 58 25.73 -19.80 14.63
CA ILE A 58 26.75 -20.54 13.86
C ILE A 58 27.86 -21.00 14.81
N ASP A 59 28.03 -22.31 14.92
CA ASP A 59 29.15 -22.96 15.59
C ASP A 59 30.20 -23.35 14.54
N ASN A 60 31.19 -22.48 14.36
CA ASN A 60 32.28 -22.71 13.42
C ASN A 60 33.22 -23.85 13.84
N LEU A 61 33.33 -24.15 15.14
CA LEU A 61 34.20 -25.20 15.67
C LEU A 61 33.67 -26.60 15.34
N ASN A 62 32.35 -26.77 15.43
CA ASN A 62 31.69 -28.03 15.16
C ASN A 62 31.03 -28.08 13.77
N SER A 63 31.18 -27.02 12.97
CA SER A 63 30.56 -26.86 11.65
C SER A 63 29.04 -27.02 11.71
N HIS A 64 28.38 -26.35 12.65
CA HIS A 64 26.95 -26.51 12.90
C HIS A 64 26.23 -25.17 12.87
N ILE A 65 25.00 -25.12 12.36
CA ILE A 65 24.13 -23.95 12.37
C ILE A 65 22.83 -24.32 13.07
N ASP A 66 22.44 -23.56 14.09
CA ASP A 66 21.11 -23.61 14.67
C ASP A 66 20.31 -22.38 14.21
N LEU A 67 19.11 -22.61 13.68
CA LEU A 67 18.23 -21.62 13.09
C LEU A 67 16.86 -21.71 13.75
N ASN A 68 16.29 -20.59 14.17
CA ASN A 68 14.89 -20.53 14.58
C ASN A 68 14.06 -19.92 13.45
N VAL A 69 13.10 -20.68 12.93
CA VAL A 69 12.18 -20.22 11.88
C VAL A 69 10.80 -20.01 12.50
N ARG A 70 10.23 -18.81 12.37
CA ARG A 70 8.89 -18.48 12.90
C ARG A 70 7.92 -18.27 11.77
N ARG A 71 6.71 -18.83 11.87
CA ARG A 71 5.61 -18.53 10.94
C ARG A 71 4.96 -17.22 11.39
N ILE A 72 4.81 -16.25 10.48
CA ILE A 72 4.26 -14.93 10.83
C ILE A 72 2.95 -14.60 10.12
N LYS A 73 2.62 -15.29 9.02
CA LYS A 73 1.37 -15.05 8.28
C LYS A 73 0.84 -16.32 7.61
N GLY A 74 -0.47 -16.35 7.36
CA GLY A 74 -1.11 -17.21 6.36
C GLY A 74 -2.09 -18.24 6.89
N GLU A 75 -3.20 -18.48 6.18
CA GLU A 75 -4.21 -19.49 6.53
C GLU A 75 -3.89 -20.91 5.99
N GLU A 76 -3.00 -21.02 5.00
CA GLU A 76 -2.66 -22.28 4.34
C GLU A 76 -1.89 -23.26 5.24
N ASN A 77 -1.91 -24.56 4.92
CA ASN A 77 -1.13 -25.54 5.67
C ASN A 77 0.35 -25.50 5.23
N LEU A 78 1.23 -24.98 6.10
CA LEU A 78 2.68 -25.12 5.93
C LEU A 78 3.06 -26.61 6.04
N SER A 79 3.40 -27.23 4.91
CA SER A 79 3.81 -28.64 4.83
C SER A 79 5.26 -28.81 5.27
N ALA A 80 6.11 -27.87 4.81
CA ALA A 80 7.54 -27.87 5.00
C ALA A 80 8.10 -26.47 4.81
N PHE A 81 9.39 -26.30 5.04
CA PHE A 81 10.14 -25.16 4.54
C PHE A 81 11.54 -25.59 4.12
N LEU A 82 12.13 -24.84 3.19
CA LEU A 82 13.51 -24.99 2.79
C LEU A 82 14.38 -23.98 3.52
N VAL A 83 15.56 -24.43 3.94
CA VAL A 83 16.66 -23.57 4.37
C VAL A 83 17.73 -23.64 3.29
N VAL A 84 18.03 -22.50 2.68
CA VAL A 84 19.04 -22.37 1.61
C VAL A 84 20.27 -21.67 2.18
N LEU A 85 21.40 -22.37 2.18
CA LEU A 85 22.70 -21.81 2.53
C LEU A 85 23.46 -21.47 1.25
N GLU A 86 23.98 -20.25 1.13
CA GLU A 86 24.88 -19.83 0.04
C GLU A 86 26.29 -19.57 0.60
N ASP A 87 27.31 -20.13 -0.05
CA ASP A 87 28.71 -19.85 0.27
C ASP A 87 29.28 -18.65 -0.50
N SER A 88 30.50 -18.24 -0.15
CA SER A 88 31.20 -17.10 -0.74
C SER A 88 31.53 -17.26 -2.24
N GLU A 89 31.46 -18.49 -2.78
CA GLU A 89 31.57 -18.80 -4.21
C GLU A 89 30.20 -18.83 -4.93
N ARG A 90 29.11 -18.50 -4.21
CA ARG A 90 27.70 -18.54 -4.67
C ARG A 90 27.17 -19.95 -4.93
N LYS A 91 27.72 -20.97 -4.30
CA LYS A 91 27.17 -22.31 -4.35
C LYS A 91 26.11 -22.47 -3.27
N THR A 92 24.96 -23.03 -3.64
CA THR A 92 23.80 -23.18 -2.76
C THR A 92 23.63 -24.61 -2.26
N TYR A 93 23.18 -24.73 -1.01
CA TYR A 93 22.88 -25.99 -0.33
C TYR A 93 21.50 -25.88 0.31
N VAL A 94 20.64 -26.86 0.05
CA VAL A 94 19.21 -26.78 0.41
C VAL A 94 18.87 -27.89 1.39
N TYR A 95 18.35 -27.52 2.55
CA TYR A 95 17.81 -28.43 3.55
C TYR A 95 16.29 -28.28 3.58
N ARG A 96 15.56 -29.37 3.83
CA ARG A 96 14.10 -29.36 3.91
C ARG A 96 13.68 -29.81 5.29
N GLU A 97 12.82 -29.02 5.92
CA GLU A 97 12.31 -29.25 7.27
C GLU A 97 10.78 -29.33 7.25
N GLU A 98 10.20 -30.19 8.08
CA GLU A 98 8.73 -30.30 8.18
C GLU A 98 8.12 -29.01 8.74
N GLY A 99 6.94 -28.63 8.23
CA GLY A 99 6.39 -27.30 8.38
C GLY A 99 5.21 -27.18 9.32
N ASN A 100 4.97 -28.18 10.17
CA ASN A 100 3.84 -28.26 11.10
C ASN A 100 3.90 -27.18 12.21
N MET A 101 3.82 -25.91 11.83
CA MET A 101 3.91 -24.71 12.66
C MET A 101 2.59 -23.95 12.55
N LYS A 102 1.98 -23.62 13.69
CA LYS A 102 0.90 -22.64 13.77
C LYS A 102 1.43 -21.24 13.45
N ILE A 103 0.53 -20.31 13.12
CA ILE A 103 0.91 -18.89 13.03
C ILE A 103 1.51 -18.49 14.39
N PHE A 104 2.64 -17.81 14.35
CA PHE A 104 3.49 -17.41 15.47
C PHE A 104 4.28 -18.52 16.19
N GLU A 105 4.16 -19.77 15.74
CA GLU A 105 5.01 -20.85 16.25
C GLU A 105 6.43 -20.73 15.69
N THR A 106 7.42 -20.95 16.56
CA THR A 106 8.84 -21.00 16.22
C THR A 106 9.33 -22.44 16.21
N LYS A 107 10.02 -22.85 15.14
CA LYS A 107 10.69 -24.15 15.05
C LYS A 107 12.20 -23.98 14.96
N SER A 108 12.91 -24.62 15.89
CA SER A 108 14.37 -24.71 15.87
C SER A 108 14.82 -25.84 14.96
N VAL A 109 15.77 -25.55 14.07
CA VAL A 109 16.34 -26.50 13.12
C VAL A 109 17.86 -26.35 13.09
N SER A 110 18.54 -27.46 12.85
CA SER A 110 19.97 -27.61 13.12
C SER A 110 20.65 -28.33 11.96
N PHE A 111 21.70 -27.75 11.39
CA PHE A 111 22.34 -28.26 10.18
C PHE A 111 23.87 -28.34 10.34
N ASP A 112 24.44 -29.49 9.96
CA ASP A 112 25.88 -29.66 9.80
C ASP A 112 26.30 -29.08 8.43
N TRP A 113 27.21 -28.10 8.45
CA TRP A 113 27.78 -27.48 7.25
C TRP A 113 29.23 -27.90 6.99
N SER A 114 29.71 -28.98 7.64
CA SER A 114 31.05 -29.51 7.41
C SER A 114 31.26 -29.85 5.93
N GLY A 115 32.13 -29.07 5.27
CA GLY A 115 32.45 -29.23 3.85
C GLY A 115 31.82 -28.21 2.90
N LEU A 116 31.08 -27.22 3.40
CA LEU A 116 30.68 -26.04 2.62
C LEU A 116 31.81 -24.99 2.65
N GLY A 117 31.84 -24.08 1.67
CA GLY A 117 32.73 -22.91 1.70
C GLY A 117 32.36 -21.94 2.82
N GLU A 118 33.05 -20.81 2.90
CA GLU A 118 32.70 -19.74 3.84
C GLU A 118 31.26 -19.28 3.57
N LEU A 119 30.38 -19.48 4.55
CA LEU A 119 28.96 -19.15 4.41
C LEU A 119 28.76 -17.65 4.33
N ARG A 120 27.92 -17.23 3.39
CA ARG A 120 27.62 -15.82 3.11
C ARG A 120 26.16 -15.48 3.39
N LYS A 121 25.25 -16.42 3.19
CA LYS A 121 23.81 -16.11 3.25
C LYS A 121 23.01 -17.32 3.67
N ILE A 122 21.95 -17.09 4.43
CA ILE A 122 20.93 -18.07 4.79
C ILE A 122 19.58 -17.52 4.34
N SER A 123 18.75 -18.35 3.72
CA SER A 123 17.40 -17.97 3.29
C SER A 123 16.39 -19.04 3.71
N VAL A 124 15.15 -18.63 3.99
CA VAL A 124 14.04 -19.56 4.26
C VAL A 124 12.94 -19.43 3.19
N ILE A 125 12.39 -20.57 2.78
CA ILE A 125 11.35 -20.66 1.75
C ILE A 125 10.22 -21.57 2.26
N PRO A 126 8.98 -21.08 2.43
CA PRO A 126 7.88 -21.94 2.84
C PRO A 126 7.48 -22.92 1.73
N ILE A 127 6.96 -24.09 2.13
CA ILE A 127 6.28 -25.06 1.27
C ILE A 127 4.90 -25.30 1.88
N PHE A 128 3.84 -24.96 1.17
CA PHE A 128 2.47 -25.13 1.65
C PHE A 128 1.71 -26.13 0.77
N LEU A 129 0.61 -26.68 1.31
CA LEU A 129 -0.27 -27.60 0.59
C LEU A 129 -1.42 -26.83 -0.05
N ALA A 130 -1.57 -26.99 -1.36
CA ALA A 130 -2.66 -26.43 -2.16
C ALA A 130 -3.29 -27.55 -3.00
N ASP A 131 -4.60 -27.74 -2.89
CA ASP A 131 -5.35 -28.80 -3.60
C ASP A 131 -4.74 -30.21 -3.50
N GLY A 132 -4.04 -30.50 -2.40
CA GLY A 132 -3.37 -31.78 -2.15
C GLY A 132 -1.97 -31.92 -2.75
N GLU A 133 -1.42 -30.87 -3.36
CA GLU A 133 -0.05 -30.81 -3.86
C GLU A 133 0.81 -29.83 -3.05
N GLU A 134 2.10 -30.16 -2.89
CA GLU A 134 3.06 -29.24 -2.26
C GLU A 134 3.54 -28.20 -3.26
N ILE A 135 3.40 -26.93 -2.89
CA ILE A 135 3.88 -25.80 -3.68
C ILE A 135 4.96 -25.06 -2.88
N GLN A 136 6.09 -24.81 -3.54
CA GLN A 136 7.17 -24.02 -2.98
C GLN A 136 6.85 -22.53 -3.12
N GLY A 137 6.92 -21.79 -2.02
CA GLY A 137 6.84 -20.33 -2.01
C GLY A 137 8.15 -19.67 -2.46
N ASN A 138 8.28 -18.37 -2.19
CA ASN A 138 9.48 -17.60 -2.49
C ASN A 138 10.39 -17.45 -1.27
N VAL A 139 11.61 -16.99 -1.51
CA VAL A 139 12.49 -16.56 -0.42
C VAL A 139 11.84 -15.36 0.26
N PHE A 140 11.43 -15.55 1.50
CA PHE A 140 10.73 -14.51 2.26
C PHE A 140 11.71 -13.68 3.09
N ASP A 141 12.65 -14.35 3.74
CA ASP A 141 13.62 -13.71 4.62
C ASP A 141 15.03 -14.24 4.34
N GLU A 142 16.01 -13.35 4.47
CA GLU A 142 17.41 -13.56 4.13
C GLU A 142 18.34 -12.97 5.19
N TYR A 143 19.29 -13.78 5.65
CA TYR A 143 20.30 -13.38 6.61
C TYR A 143 21.68 -13.34 5.94
N ASP A 144 22.33 -12.16 5.93
CA ASP A 144 23.65 -11.94 5.32
C ASP A 144 24.77 -12.04 6.37
N LEU A 145 25.74 -12.93 6.14
CA LEU A 145 26.81 -13.29 7.09
C LEU A 145 28.09 -12.47 6.94
N ARG A 146 28.05 -11.30 6.30
CA ARG A 146 29.24 -10.46 6.07
C ARG A 146 29.86 -9.91 7.38
N GLY A 147 30.71 -10.71 8.04
CA GLY A 147 31.80 -10.23 8.92
C GLY A 147 31.79 -10.56 10.42
N GLY A 148 31.05 -11.56 10.91
CA GLY A 148 31.01 -11.91 12.34
C GLY A 148 31.95 -13.04 12.78
N GLU A 149 32.77 -12.83 13.82
CA GLU A 149 33.41 -13.90 14.61
C GLU A 149 32.37 -14.61 15.51
N GLU A 150 32.76 -15.75 16.13
CA GLU A 150 31.91 -16.58 17.00
C GLU A 150 30.98 -15.80 17.95
N GLY A 151 29.67 -16.05 17.85
CA GLY A 151 28.67 -15.56 18.77
C GLY A 151 27.26 -16.02 18.38
N THR A 152 26.38 -16.20 19.37
CA THR A 152 24.93 -16.08 19.16
C THR A 152 24.70 -14.66 18.66
N ILE A 153 24.26 -14.47 17.43
CA ILE A 153 23.72 -13.17 17.01
C ILE A 153 22.23 -13.25 17.36
N GLU A 154 21.93 -12.88 18.61
CA GLU A 154 20.60 -12.35 18.93
C GLU A 154 20.41 -11.11 18.06
N LEU A 155 19.20 -10.89 17.54
CA LEU A 155 18.86 -9.62 16.89
C LEU A 155 19.27 -8.51 17.86
N ASP A 156 20.26 -7.71 17.47
CA ASP A 156 20.68 -6.62 18.33
C ASP A 156 19.78 -5.43 18.00
N CYS A 157 18.64 -5.39 18.70
CA CYS A 157 17.66 -4.33 18.60
C CYS A 157 18.23 -2.93 18.90
N SER A 158 19.50 -2.82 19.32
CA SER A 158 20.23 -1.55 19.48
C SER A 158 20.97 -1.06 18.22
N ILE A 159 21.10 -1.89 17.17
CA ILE A 159 21.82 -1.55 15.92
C ILE A 159 21.11 -1.99 14.62
N ASP A 160 20.11 -2.87 14.67
CA ASP A 160 19.36 -3.30 13.48
C ASP A 160 18.25 -2.30 13.08
N ILE A 161 18.24 -1.89 11.81
CA ILE A 161 17.17 -1.08 11.23
C ILE A 161 16.04 -2.02 10.83
N ILE A 162 14.94 -1.99 11.59
CA ILE A 162 13.70 -2.73 11.29
C ILE A 162 12.67 -1.82 10.60
N PRO A 163 11.73 -2.38 9.81
CA PRO A 163 10.69 -1.58 9.20
C PRO A 163 9.73 -0.99 10.24
N SER A 164 8.96 0.03 9.87
CA SER A 164 7.93 0.65 10.71
C SER A 164 6.97 -0.37 11.32
N PHE A 165 6.60 -1.37 10.53
CA PHE A 165 5.81 -2.55 10.89
C PHE A 165 6.07 -3.62 9.82
N LEU A 166 5.69 -4.87 10.08
CA LEU A 166 5.79 -5.93 9.08
C LEU A 166 4.98 -5.58 7.81
N GLY A 167 5.66 -5.53 6.66
CA GLY A 167 5.05 -5.13 5.39
C GLY A 167 5.12 -3.64 5.07
N ALA A 168 5.81 -2.82 5.87
CA ALA A 168 6.15 -1.46 5.47
C ALA A 168 7.22 -1.49 4.36
N GLU A 169 6.95 -0.85 3.23
CA GLU A 169 7.86 -0.76 2.10
C GLU A 169 8.03 0.69 1.63
N GLY A 170 9.01 0.95 0.75
CA GLY A 170 9.21 2.28 0.18
C GLY A 170 9.99 3.23 1.09
N PHE A 171 10.01 4.52 0.74
CA PHE A 171 10.92 5.49 1.37
C PHE A 171 10.57 5.90 2.80
N GLY A 172 9.33 5.66 3.23
CA GLY A 172 8.83 5.93 4.58
C GLY A 172 8.87 4.70 5.48
N ALA A 173 9.27 3.53 4.98
CA ALA A 173 9.26 2.28 5.76
C ALA A 173 10.26 2.22 6.92
N GLU A 174 11.22 3.14 6.99
CA GLU A 174 12.14 3.28 8.12
C GLU A 174 11.56 4.17 9.26
N THR A 175 10.33 4.68 9.09
CA THR A 175 9.69 5.57 10.06
C THR A 175 9.55 4.86 11.40
N ILE A 176 10.07 5.45 12.48
CA ILE A 176 10.04 4.84 13.81
C ILE A 176 8.66 4.97 14.46
N GLY A 177 7.94 6.05 14.16
CA GLY A 177 6.66 6.35 14.80
C GLY A 177 6.83 6.55 16.31
N GLY A 178 5.88 6.03 17.07
CA GLY A 178 5.86 6.06 18.53
C GLY A 178 6.53 4.89 19.25
N ARG A 179 7.29 4.03 18.56
CA ARG A 179 7.90 2.81 19.14
C ARG A 179 8.67 3.10 20.43
N GLY A 180 8.44 2.28 21.46
CA GLY A 180 9.06 2.43 22.79
C GLY A 180 8.58 3.67 23.56
N GLY A 181 7.62 4.41 22.99
CA GLY A 181 6.97 5.55 23.59
C GLY A 181 5.80 5.17 24.47
N ARG A 182 5.06 6.19 24.90
CA ARG A 182 3.89 6.04 25.75
C ARG A 182 2.72 5.46 24.97
N ILE A 183 2.02 4.50 25.55
CA ILE A 183 0.73 4.03 25.03
C ILE A 183 -0.37 5.01 25.48
N VAL A 184 -1.14 5.53 24.52
CA VAL A 184 -2.16 6.57 24.71
C VAL A 184 -3.49 6.07 24.18
N PHE A 185 -4.53 6.17 25.01
CA PHE A 185 -5.87 5.72 24.68
C PHE A 185 -6.74 6.87 24.17
N VAL A 186 -7.36 6.66 23.01
CA VAL A 186 -8.53 7.40 22.57
C VAL A 186 -9.78 6.63 23.00
N ASP A 187 -10.49 7.14 23.99
CA ASP A 187 -11.63 6.46 24.63
C ASP A 187 -12.95 7.25 24.49
N ASN A 188 -12.92 8.41 23.85
CA ASN A 188 -14.09 9.19 23.53
C ASN A 188 -14.00 9.85 22.15
N LEU A 189 -15.17 10.22 21.61
CA LEU A 189 -15.33 10.78 20.26
C LEU A 189 -15.40 12.32 20.26
N LEU A 190 -15.09 12.97 21.39
CA LEU A 190 -15.22 14.42 21.53
C LEU A 190 -14.06 15.12 20.83
N ASP A 191 -14.29 16.36 20.40
CA ASP A 191 -13.27 17.27 19.91
C ASP A 191 -13.52 18.67 20.49
N ASP A 192 -12.47 19.36 20.92
CA ASP A 192 -12.49 20.77 21.31
C ASP A 192 -11.15 21.39 20.95
N VAL A 193 -11.17 22.43 20.11
CA VAL A 193 -9.95 23.07 19.59
C VAL A 193 -9.18 23.83 20.67
N ASN A 194 -9.88 24.39 21.66
CA ASN A 194 -9.28 25.29 22.65
C ASN A 194 -8.88 24.55 23.92
N ASN A 195 -9.56 23.45 24.23
CA ASN A 195 -9.29 22.63 25.41
C ASN A 195 -9.59 21.15 25.08
N PRO A 196 -8.71 20.49 24.31
CA PRO A 196 -8.89 19.11 23.89
C PRO A 196 -9.17 18.20 25.09
N PRO A 197 -10.30 17.46 25.13
CA PRO A 197 -10.61 16.61 26.27
C PRO A 197 -9.62 15.45 26.39
N PRO A 198 -9.10 15.11 27.58
CA PRO A 198 -8.33 13.88 27.77
C PRO A 198 -9.09 12.66 27.22
N GLY A 199 -8.37 11.76 26.54
CA GLY A 199 -8.96 10.61 25.86
C GLY A 199 -9.57 10.90 24.48
N SER A 200 -9.56 12.15 24.02
CA SER A 200 -9.89 12.51 22.62
C SER A 200 -8.68 12.32 21.70
N LEU A 201 -8.95 12.16 20.39
CA LEU A 201 -7.90 12.09 19.38
C LEU A 201 -7.06 13.38 19.32
N ARG A 202 -7.68 14.56 19.40
CA ARG A 202 -6.94 15.82 19.39
C ARG A 202 -6.00 15.93 20.58
N TYR A 203 -6.47 15.61 21.78
CA TYR A 203 -5.60 15.58 22.96
C TYR A 203 -4.43 14.62 22.79
N ALA A 204 -4.69 13.41 22.30
CA ALA A 204 -3.65 12.41 22.06
C ALA A 204 -2.61 12.88 21.03
N LEU A 205 -3.01 13.67 20.04
CA LEU A 205 -2.14 14.14 18.96
C LEU A 205 -1.42 15.45 19.28
N THR A 206 -2.00 16.39 20.05
CA THR A 206 -1.45 17.76 20.20
C THR A 206 -1.09 18.17 21.62
N GLU A 207 -1.46 17.39 22.63
CA GLU A 207 -1.16 17.71 24.05
C GLU A 207 -0.14 16.75 24.68
N ILE A 208 0.28 15.71 23.92
CA ILE A 208 1.28 14.72 24.33
C ILE A 208 2.43 14.77 23.33
N ASN A 209 3.53 15.39 23.73
CA ASN A 209 4.66 15.72 22.84
C ASN A 209 5.87 14.78 23.05
N GLU A 210 5.63 13.63 23.68
CA GLU A 210 6.57 12.52 23.81
C GLU A 210 6.24 11.44 22.77
N PRO A 211 7.21 10.57 22.40
CA PRO A 211 6.93 9.44 21.52
C PRO A 211 5.74 8.65 22.03
N ARG A 212 4.78 8.33 21.14
CA ARG A 212 3.51 7.75 21.58
C ARG A 212 2.84 6.85 20.56
N ILE A 213 2.27 5.77 21.07
CA ILE A 213 1.43 4.81 20.36
C ILE A 213 -0.02 5.10 20.71
N ILE A 214 -0.81 5.54 19.74
CA ILE A 214 -2.22 5.86 19.90
C ILE A 214 -3.05 4.64 19.49
N ILE A 215 -3.83 4.14 20.44
CA ILE A 215 -4.82 3.08 20.21
C ILE A 215 -6.22 3.59 20.54
N PHE A 216 -7.22 3.05 19.86
CA PHE A 216 -8.62 3.43 20.00
C PHE A 216 -9.36 2.39 20.84
N ARG A 217 -9.95 2.82 21.97
CA ARG A 217 -10.84 2.01 22.82
C ARG A 217 -12.32 2.29 22.56
N VAL A 218 -12.61 3.09 21.53
CA VAL A 218 -13.97 3.49 21.13
C VAL A 218 -14.14 3.36 19.62
N ALA A 219 -15.34 2.97 19.19
CA ALA A 219 -15.76 2.99 17.79
C ALA A 219 -16.63 4.21 17.53
N GLY A 220 -16.52 4.82 16.35
CA GLY A 220 -17.38 5.96 16.01
C GLY A 220 -16.81 6.90 14.98
N THR A 221 -17.56 7.98 14.77
CA THR A 221 -17.11 9.13 13.99
C THR A 221 -16.69 10.25 14.94
N ILE A 222 -15.42 10.67 14.85
CA ILE A 222 -14.89 11.86 15.51
C ILE A 222 -15.17 13.03 14.56
N PHE A 223 -16.14 13.86 14.92
CA PHE A 223 -16.44 15.09 14.19
C PHE A 223 -15.52 16.19 14.71
N LEU A 224 -14.50 16.52 13.93
CA LEU A 224 -13.58 17.59 14.29
C LEU A 224 -14.30 18.95 14.27
N GLU A 225 -13.94 19.85 15.17
CA GLU A 225 -14.43 21.22 15.22
C GLU A 225 -13.61 22.17 14.32
N ASN A 226 -12.37 21.80 14.00
CA ASN A 226 -11.47 22.51 13.08
C ASN A 226 -10.34 21.59 12.59
N ARG A 227 -9.49 22.05 11.68
CA ARG A 227 -8.28 21.33 11.23
C ARG A 227 -7.51 20.76 12.41
N LEU A 228 -7.13 19.51 12.31
CA LEU A 228 -6.25 18.85 13.26
C LEU A 228 -4.83 18.99 12.72
N GLU A 229 -4.16 20.04 13.17
CA GLU A 229 -2.80 20.39 12.77
C GLU A 229 -1.80 19.70 13.69
N MET A 230 -0.79 19.07 13.10
CA MET A 230 0.35 18.48 13.78
C MET A 230 1.63 19.16 13.32
N LEU A 231 2.43 19.62 14.27
CA LEU A 231 3.68 20.36 14.07
C LEU A 231 4.91 19.52 14.45
N GLU A 232 6.12 20.08 14.34
CA GLU A 232 7.36 19.40 14.70
C GLU A 232 7.33 18.83 16.13
N GLU A 233 6.76 19.55 17.09
CA GLU A 233 6.62 19.09 18.48
C GLU A 233 5.67 17.89 18.68
N ASP A 234 4.84 17.57 17.70
CA ASP A 234 3.85 16.47 17.74
C ASP A 234 4.38 15.16 17.12
N SER A 235 5.65 15.17 16.68
CA SER A 235 6.34 14.06 16.01
C SER A 235 6.47 12.79 16.86
N TYR A 236 7.01 11.71 16.28
CA TYR A 236 7.18 10.39 16.91
C TYR A 236 5.85 9.77 17.37
N VAL A 237 4.95 9.56 16.41
CA VAL A 237 3.58 9.13 16.70
C VAL A 237 3.17 7.98 15.79
N SER A 238 2.56 6.97 16.39
CA SER A 238 1.87 5.90 15.65
C SER A 238 0.39 5.93 15.97
N VAL A 239 -0.47 5.95 14.94
CA VAL A 239 -1.93 5.97 15.05
C VAL A 239 -2.48 4.70 14.43
N TYR A 240 -3.04 3.81 15.26
CA TYR A 240 -3.47 2.47 14.85
C TYR A 240 -4.98 2.32 14.90
N GLY A 241 -5.67 2.69 13.81
CA GLY A 241 -7.12 2.63 13.68
C GLY A 241 -7.71 1.21 13.79
N GLN A 242 -6.92 0.17 13.50
CA GLN A 242 -7.35 -1.23 13.60
C GLN A 242 -7.64 -1.69 15.03
N THR A 243 -7.17 -0.94 16.03
CA THR A 243 -7.42 -1.24 17.45
C THR A 243 -8.82 -0.86 17.91
N ALA A 244 -9.50 0.03 17.18
CA ALA A 244 -10.86 0.45 17.51
C ALA A 244 -11.81 -0.75 17.55
N PRO A 245 -12.75 -0.84 18.51
CA PRO A 245 -13.77 -1.88 18.50
C PRO A 245 -14.81 -1.65 17.38
N GLY A 246 -15.82 -2.51 17.31
CA GLY A 246 -16.93 -2.35 16.36
C GLY A 246 -16.45 -2.38 14.90
N ASN A 247 -16.90 -1.42 14.10
CA ASN A 247 -16.44 -1.27 12.72
C ASN A 247 -15.26 -0.29 12.59
N GLY A 248 -14.73 0.23 13.70
CA GLY A 248 -13.54 1.07 13.73
C GLY A 248 -13.80 2.56 13.96
N ILE A 249 -12.86 3.39 13.50
CA ILE A 249 -12.89 4.85 13.65
C ILE A 249 -13.00 5.56 12.30
N THR A 250 -13.76 6.66 12.28
CA THR A 250 -13.79 7.63 11.18
C THR A 250 -13.53 9.03 11.74
N ILE A 251 -12.69 9.80 11.06
CA ILE A 251 -12.38 11.20 11.36
C ILE A 251 -13.08 12.04 10.28
N ALA A 252 -13.90 12.99 10.71
CA ALA A 252 -14.80 13.71 9.82
C ALA A 252 -14.60 15.24 9.90
N THR A 253 -15.33 15.95 9.03
CA THR A 253 -15.56 17.41 8.98
C THR A 253 -14.37 18.29 8.65
N TYR A 254 -13.19 18.00 9.17
CA TYR A 254 -11.98 18.78 8.95
C TYR A 254 -10.77 17.89 8.68
N PRO A 255 -9.71 18.44 8.05
CA PRO A 255 -8.56 17.66 7.64
C PRO A 255 -7.61 17.37 8.81
N ILE A 256 -6.76 16.38 8.60
CA ILE A 256 -5.50 16.22 9.33
C ILE A 256 -4.39 16.84 8.49
N GLU A 257 -3.59 17.72 9.09
CA GLU A 257 -2.49 18.41 8.41
C GLU A 257 -1.18 18.21 9.18
N LEU A 258 -0.25 17.51 8.55
CA LEU A 258 1.10 17.27 9.06
C LEU A 258 2.03 18.32 8.47
N GLN A 259 2.59 19.23 9.28
CA GLN A 259 3.40 20.29 8.71
C GLN A 259 4.44 20.90 9.65
N GLY A 260 5.16 21.91 9.14
CA GLY A 260 6.08 22.70 9.96
C GLY A 260 7.27 21.90 10.46
N GLY A 261 7.70 20.88 9.70
CA GLY A 261 8.76 19.97 10.11
C GLY A 261 8.29 18.70 10.82
N PHE A 262 6.98 18.47 11.01
CA PHE A 262 6.44 17.22 11.57
C PHE A 262 7.13 15.97 10.99
N HIS A 263 7.52 15.03 11.84
CA HIS A 263 8.21 13.83 11.39
C HIS A 263 7.95 12.58 12.22
N ASP A 264 8.39 11.45 11.68
CA ASP A 264 8.25 10.14 12.28
C ASP A 264 6.79 9.78 12.63
N GLY A 265 5.93 9.83 11.62
CA GLY A 265 4.49 9.56 11.74
C GLY A 265 4.05 8.27 11.06
N ILE A 266 3.38 7.37 11.79
CA ILE A 266 2.76 6.15 11.27
C ILE A 266 1.24 6.29 11.39
N PHE A 267 0.51 6.10 10.30
CA PHE A 267 -0.96 6.12 10.29
C PHE A 267 -1.48 4.86 9.60
N GLN A 268 -2.17 3.99 10.35
CA GLN A 268 -2.74 2.76 9.81
C GLN A 268 -4.24 2.64 10.08
N TYR A 269 -4.99 2.10 9.11
CA TYR A 269 -6.41 1.75 9.28
C TYR A 269 -7.30 2.90 9.76
N ILE A 270 -6.91 4.14 9.49
CA ILE A 270 -7.74 5.32 9.75
C ILE A 270 -8.62 5.63 8.54
N ARG A 271 -9.78 6.21 8.81
CA ARG A 271 -10.66 6.76 7.78
C ARG A 271 -10.74 8.26 7.97
N VAL A 272 -10.38 9.04 6.96
CA VAL A 272 -10.54 10.49 6.98
C VAL A 272 -11.53 10.89 5.89
N ARG A 273 -12.67 11.43 6.34
CA ARG A 273 -13.85 11.70 5.53
C ARG A 273 -14.34 13.11 5.79
N THR A 274 -13.64 14.10 5.25
CA THR A 274 -13.89 15.51 5.63
C THR A 274 -15.32 15.92 5.32
N GLY A 275 -15.79 15.75 4.09
CA GLY A 275 -17.14 16.17 3.73
C GLY A 275 -17.39 17.63 4.14
N THR A 276 -18.64 17.98 4.45
CA THR A 276 -18.96 19.26 5.09
C THR A 276 -20.24 19.13 5.93
N ASN A 277 -20.30 19.82 7.07
CA ASN A 277 -21.53 19.94 7.86
C ASN A 277 -22.29 21.24 7.57
N GLU A 278 -21.77 22.07 6.66
CA GLU A 278 -22.36 23.35 6.29
C GLU A 278 -23.04 23.25 4.91
N PRO A 279 -24.26 23.80 4.74
CA PRO A 279 -24.90 23.89 3.44
C PRO A 279 -23.98 24.61 2.47
N TRP A 280 -23.47 23.88 1.48
CA TRP A 280 -22.66 24.51 0.46
C TRP A 280 -23.49 25.58 -0.26
N ARG A 281 -22.94 26.79 -0.34
CA ARG A 281 -23.39 27.84 -1.24
C ARG A 281 -22.18 28.50 -1.89
N PRO A 282 -22.28 28.95 -3.15
CA PRO A 282 -21.24 29.77 -3.74
C PRO A 282 -21.05 31.05 -2.90
N PRO A 283 -19.81 31.58 -2.81
CA PRO A 283 -19.58 32.87 -2.19
C PRO A 283 -20.37 33.96 -2.91
N THR A 284 -20.96 34.87 -2.15
CA THR A 284 -21.68 36.03 -2.69
C THR A 284 -20.69 36.99 -3.34
N GLN A 285 -21.17 37.79 -4.31
CA GLN A 285 -20.35 38.84 -4.91
C GLN A 285 -19.79 39.80 -3.86
N GLN A 286 -20.53 40.05 -2.77
CA GLN A 286 -20.06 40.88 -1.65
C GLN A 286 -18.88 40.25 -0.87
N GLU A 287 -18.89 38.93 -0.68
CA GLU A 287 -17.78 38.18 -0.07
C GLU A 287 -16.54 38.18 -0.98
N LEU A 288 -16.74 38.08 -2.29
CA LEU A 288 -15.67 38.21 -3.30
C LEU A 288 -15.12 39.65 -3.40
N ASP A 289 -16.00 40.65 -3.32
CA ASP A 289 -15.66 42.09 -3.46
C ASP A 289 -15.00 42.66 -2.20
N SER A 290 -15.19 42.03 -1.03
CA SER A 290 -14.49 42.43 0.21
C SER A 290 -13.00 42.06 0.23
N CYS A 291 -12.50 41.41 -0.83
CA CYS A 291 -11.16 40.83 -0.92
C CYS A 291 -10.27 41.59 -1.90
N ASP A 292 -9.60 42.64 -1.44
CA ASP A 292 -8.70 43.46 -2.27
C ASP A 292 -7.27 42.87 -2.42
N THR A 293 -6.95 41.70 -1.84
CA THR A 293 -5.64 41.04 -2.00
C THR A 293 -5.75 39.56 -2.39
N PRO A 294 -4.76 39.00 -3.12
CA PRO A 294 -4.69 37.57 -3.44
C PRO A 294 -4.69 36.66 -2.19
N THR A 295 -4.25 37.18 -1.04
CA THR A 295 -4.24 36.49 0.27
C THR A 295 -5.56 36.57 1.03
N CYS A 296 -6.51 37.41 0.60
CA CYS A 296 -7.84 37.44 1.22
C CYS A 296 -8.75 36.29 0.75
N ALA A 297 -8.38 35.61 -0.34
CA ALA A 297 -8.99 34.33 -0.71
C ALA A 297 -8.94 33.40 0.52
N ASP A 298 -7.77 33.18 1.11
CA ASP A 298 -7.57 32.36 2.31
C ASP A 298 -8.31 32.86 3.58
N LEU A 299 -8.66 34.16 3.66
CA LEU A 299 -9.33 34.77 4.82
C LEU A 299 -10.86 34.75 4.75
N VAL A 300 -11.44 34.71 3.53
CA VAL A 300 -12.88 34.46 3.31
C VAL A 300 -13.14 32.97 3.12
N GLN A 301 -12.13 32.20 2.71
CA GLN A 301 -12.13 30.75 2.53
C GLN A 301 -12.07 29.84 3.77
N PRO A 302 -11.89 30.24 5.04
CA PRO A 302 -11.87 29.26 6.13
C PRO A 302 -13.19 28.46 6.26
N ARG A 303 -14.28 29.00 5.69
CA ARG A 303 -15.58 28.31 5.55
C ARG A 303 -15.78 27.57 4.22
N PHE A 304 -14.96 27.82 3.20
CA PHE A 304 -15.20 27.41 1.80
C PHE A 304 -14.00 26.70 1.12
N SER A 305 -12.84 26.66 1.78
CA SER A 305 -11.65 25.91 1.39
C SER A 305 -11.23 25.08 2.59
N ILE A 306 -12.01 24.05 2.90
CA ILE A 306 -11.48 22.98 3.72
C ILE A 306 -10.39 22.35 2.85
N LYS A 307 -9.15 22.42 3.34
CA LYS A 307 -7.99 21.79 2.69
C LYS A 307 -8.19 20.27 2.58
N ASP A 308 -7.27 19.67 1.85
CA ASP A 308 -7.17 18.26 1.54
C ASP A 308 -7.50 17.38 2.74
N ALA A 309 -8.23 16.27 2.56
CA ALA A 309 -8.65 15.44 3.69
C ALA A 309 -7.46 15.02 4.59
N PHE A 310 -6.32 14.74 3.97
CA PHE A 310 -5.05 14.53 4.64
C PHE A 310 -3.92 15.24 3.88
N ASP A 311 -3.18 16.12 4.55
CA ASP A 311 -2.17 16.98 3.90
C ASP A 311 -0.81 16.84 4.61
N ILE A 312 0.26 16.66 3.83
CA ILE A 312 1.65 16.52 4.30
C ILE A 312 2.47 17.68 3.75
N ARG A 313 2.91 18.63 4.57
CA ARG A 313 3.51 19.88 4.07
C ARG A 313 4.73 20.39 4.80
N ASN A 314 5.35 21.40 4.20
CA ASN A 314 6.26 22.34 4.87
C ASN A 314 7.34 21.63 5.71
N GLY A 315 8.16 20.79 5.06
CA GLY A 315 9.28 20.09 5.66
C GLY A 315 8.94 18.79 6.37
N ALA A 316 7.69 18.34 6.34
CA ALA A 316 7.29 17.10 6.98
C ALA A 316 7.99 15.87 6.35
N HIS A 317 8.47 14.92 7.17
CA HIS A 317 9.30 13.82 6.67
C HIS A 317 9.25 12.55 7.51
N ASN A 318 9.67 11.41 6.93
CA ASN A 318 9.59 10.09 7.57
C ASN A 318 8.14 9.79 7.99
N ILE A 319 7.28 9.58 6.98
CA ILE A 319 5.85 9.36 7.20
C ILE A 319 5.42 8.14 6.38
N ILE A 320 4.68 7.25 7.03
CA ILE A 320 4.01 6.15 6.35
C ILE A 320 2.51 6.16 6.67
N VAL A 321 1.72 6.12 5.60
CA VAL A 321 0.28 5.92 5.64
C VAL A 321 0.00 4.58 4.98
N ASP A 322 -0.62 3.68 5.72
CA ASP A 322 -0.87 2.31 5.28
C ASP A 322 -2.31 1.90 5.58
N HIS A 323 -2.92 1.11 4.69
CA HIS A 323 -4.28 0.59 4.86
C HIS A 323 -5.30 1.64 5.33
N SER A 324 -5.24 2.86 4.80
CA SER A 324 -6.10 3.96 5.25
C SER A 324 -7.04 4.41 4.13
N SER A 325 -8.19 4.98 4.50
CA SER A 325 -9.21 5.39 3.53
C SER A 325 -9.49 6.88 3.63
N PHE A 326 -9.40 7.56 2.50
CA PHE A 326 -9.57 9.00 2.39
C PHE A 326 -10.66 9.29 1.37
N SER A 327 -11.67 10.06 1.77
CA SER A 327 -12.81 10.37 0.92
C SER A 327 -13.41 11.74 1.25
N TRP A 328 -14.27 12.22 0.35
CA TRP A 328 -15.05 13.45 0.49
C TRP A 328 -14.21 14.70 0.77
N GLY A 329 -12.94 14.70 0.34
CA GLY A 329 -12.10 15.88 0.24
C GLY A 329 -12.79 16.96 -0.60
N LEU A 330 -12.71 18.21 -0.14
CA LEU A 330 -13.33 19.35 -0.83
C LEU A 330 -12.39 20.00 -1.85
N ASP A 331 -11.08 20.06 -1.55
CA ASP A 331 -10.03 20.37 -2.52
C ASP A 331 -9.43 19.04 -3.03
N GLU A 332 -8.24 18.63 -2.57
CA GLU A 332 -7.78 17.26 -2.72
C GLU A 332 -8.29 16.30 -1.64
N ILE A 333 -8.09 15.01 -1.85
CA ILE A 333 -8.26 14.00 -0.82
C ILE A 333 -6.97 13.84 -0.03
N LEU A 334 -5.84 13.58 -0.70
CA LEU A 334 -4.56 13.33 -0.03
C LEU A 334 -3.43 13.97 -0.80
N SER A 335 -2.74 14.95 -0.21
CA SER A 335 -1.69 15.72 -0.91
C SER A 335 -0.42 15.85 -0.08
N GLY A 336 0.61 16.38 -0.73
CA GLY A 336 1.71 16.96 0.00
C GLY A 336 2.65 17.87 -0.80
N GLY A 337 3.38 18.73 -0.09
CA GLY A 337 4.36 19.59 -0.73
C GLY A 337 5.08 20.59 0.17
N GLY A 338 6.08 21.25 -0.40
CA GLY A 338 6.97 22.13 0.36
C GLY A 338 8.02 21.34 1.14
N ASP A 339 8.95 20.73 0.42
CA ASP A 339 10.15 20.06 0.96
C ASP A 339 9.88 18.82 1.83
N ILE A 340 8.81 18.09 1.51
CA ILE A 340 8.45 16.84 2.19
C ILE A 340 9.33 15.68 1.74
N ASN A 341 9.76 14.79 2.62
CA ASN A 341 10.72 13.74 2.28
C ASN A 341 10.48 12.41 2.99
N ASN A 342 10.89 11.29 2.38
CA ASN A 342 10.72 9.94 2.94
C ASN A 342 9.26 9.62 3.28
N ILE A 343 8.41 9.75 2.27
CA ILE A 343 6.97 9.52 2.41
C ILE A 343 6.62 8.19 1.77
N THR A 344 5.76 7.39 2.40
CA THR A 344 5.12 6.24 1.80
C THR A 344 3.62 6.28 2.02
N ILE A 345 2.86 6.16 0.94
CA ILE A 345 1.43 5.88 0.98
C ILE A 345 1.23 4.51 0.33
N GLN A 346 0.78 3.53 1.12
CA GLN A 346 0.59 2.16 0.65
C GLN A 346 -0.77 1.59 1.02
N TRP A 347 -1.26 0.65 0.22
CA TRP A 347 -2.49 -0.11 0.48
C TRP A 347 -3.69 0.76 0.86
N SER A 348 -3.79 1.99 0.36
CA SER A 348 -4.80 2.96 0.82
C SER A 348 -5.85 3.24 -0.26
N ILE A 349 -7.06 3.64 0.16
CA ILE A 349 -8.11 4.12 -0.75
C ILE A 349 -8.09 5.65 -0.76
N ILE A 350 -8.04 6.22 -1.96
CA ILE A 350 -8.17 7.65 -2.23
C ILE A 350 -9.37 7.83 -3.16
N GLY A 351 -10.52 8.16 -2.58
CA GLY A 351 -11.78 8.30 -3.32
C GLY A 351 -12.97 8.10 -2.39
N GLU A 352 -14.17 8.61 -2.71
CA GLU A 352 -14.55 9.51 -3.80
C GLU A 352 -14.37 10.99 -3.38
N GLY A 353 -13.98 11.88 -4.29
CA GLY A 353 -13.81 13.31 -3.97
C GLY A 353 -15.13 14.09 -4.08
N SER A 354 -15.34 15.11 -3.26
CA SER A 354 -16.59 15.88 -3.27
C SER A 354 -16.66 16.84 -4.47
N MET A 355 -17.78 16.83 -5.21
CA MET A 355 -18.01 17.76 -6.32
C MET A 355 -18.54 19.14 -5.88
N ALA A 356 -18.91 19.27 -4.62
CA ALA A 356 -19.33 20.53 -4.01
C ALA A 356 -18.54 20.76 -2.72
N GLY A 357 -18.51 21.98 -2.21
CA GLY A 357 -17.74 22.32 -1.01
C GLY A 357 -16.62 23.33 -1.30
N HIS A 358 -16.02 23.25 -2.48
CA HIS A 358 -14.94 24.14 -2.90
C HIS A 358 -15.44 25.47 -3.50
N VAL A 359 -14.56 26.46 -3.52
CA VAL A 359 -14.80 27.76 -4.17
C VAL A 359 -14.82 27.64 -5.70
N GLU A 360 -13.99 26.76 -6.24
CA GLU A 360 -14.02 26.44 -7.66
C GLU A 360 -15.12 25.40 -7.93
N PRO A 361 -15.92 25.56 -9.00
CA PRO A 361 -16.91 24.57 -9.35
C PRO A 361 -16.23 23.27 -9.80
N ASP A 362 -16.88 22.13 -9.51
CA ASP A 362 -16.44 20.81 -9.93
C ASP A 362 -15.00 20.48 -9.45
N HIS A 363 -14.71 20.59 -8.15
CA HIS A 363 -13.34 20.46 -7.60
C HIS A 363 -13.07 19.15 -6.84
N SER A 364 -13.49 18.00 -7.38
CA SER A 364 -13.17 16.67 -6.83
C SER A 364 -11.75 16.25 -7.24
N MET A 365 -10.74 16.48 -6.40
CA MET A 365 -9.33 16.21 -6.72
C MET A 365 -8.77 15.03 -5.91
N GLY A 366 -7.97 14.17 -6.53
CA GLY A 366 -7.33 13.04 -5.84
C GLY A 366 -6.20 13.48 -4.93
N SER A 367 -5.07 13.81 -5.55
CA SER A 367 -3.81 14.07 -4.88
C SER A 367 -2.93 15.04 -5.63
N PHE A 368 -2.28 15.95 -4.91
CA PHE A 368 -1.26 16.84 -5.45
C PHE A 368 0.05 16.69 -4.68
N PHE A 369 1.10 16.24 -5.38
CA PHE A 369 2.43 16.06 -4.81
C PHE A 369 3.47 16.94 -5.50
N ALA A 370 4.01 17.90 -4.76
CA ALA A 370 4.98 18.87 -5.27
C ALA A 370 6.07 19.20 -4.24
N SER A 371 7.30 18.79 -4.54
CA SER A 371 8.46 19.12 -3.71
C SER A 371 9.44 20.06 -4.42
N SER A 372 10.46 20.61 -3.74
CA SER A 372 11.38 21.59 -4.36
C SER A 372 12.78 21.07 -4.70
N GLY A 373 13.09 19.81 -4.36
CA GLY A 373 14.44 19.25 -4.43
C GLY A 373 14.53 17.76 -4.80
N ASN A 374 15.30 17.00 -4.01
CA ASN A 374 15.63 15.58 -4.22
C ASN A 374 14.80 14.66 -3.32
N GLU A 375 13.66 15.14 -2.85
CA GLU A 375 12.87 14.42 -1.86
C GLU A 375 12.28 13.13 -2.44
N ARG A 376 12.02 12.14 -1.57
CA ARG A 376 11.71 10.76 -1.94
C ARG A 376 10.31 10.38 -1.46
N MET A 377 9.48 9.88 -2.37
CA MET A 377 8.10 9.50 -2.09
C MET A 377 7.74 8.19 -2.80
N SER A 378 7.08 7.29 -2.08
CA SER A 378 6.60 5.99 -2.57
C SER A 378 5.08 5.92 -2.48
N PHE A 379 4.45 5.53 -3.57
CA PHE A 379 3.02 5.30 -3.68
C PHE A 379 2.82 3.95 -4.34
N HIS A 380 2.37 2.95 -3.57
CA HIS A 380 2.13 1.63 -4.12
C HIS A 380 0.91 0.93 -3.56
N HIS A 381 0.30 0.09 -4.38
CA HIS A 381 -0.87 -0.69 -3.99
C HIS A 381 -2.06 0.15 -3.50
N ASN A 382 -2.18 1.39 -3.96
CA ASN A 382 -3.31 2.25 -3.60
C ASN A 382 -4.44 2.14 -4.62
N TYR A 383 -5.67 2.40 -4.18
CA TYR A 383 -6.85 2.46 -5.02
C TYR A 383 -7.39 3.89 -5.14
N TYR A 384 -7.37 4.43 -6.35
CA TYR A 384 -7.86 5.77 -6.69
C TYR A 384 -9.15 5.68 -7.49
N THR A 385 -10.24 6.27 -7.01
CA THR A 385 -11.53 6.16 -7.72
C THR A 385 -12.51 7.30 -7.50
N LEU A 386 -13.37 7.53 -8.51
CA LEU A 386 -14.44 8.53 -8.52
C LEU A 386 -13.95 9.94 -8.21
N LEU A 387 -12.86 10.30 -8.88
CA LEU A 387 -12.20 11.60 -8.80
C LEU A 387 -12.34 12.33 -10.13
N ARG A 388 -12.43 13.66 -10.10
CA ARG A 388 -12.49 14.43 -11.34
C ARG A 388 -11.10 14.60 -11.94
N ASP A 389 -10.10 15.03 -11.18
CA ASP A 389 -8.75 15.30 -11.69
C ASP A 389 -7.67 15.06 -10.62
N ARG A 390 -6.39 15.22 -11.00
CA ARG A 390 -5.23 15.02 -10.10
C ARG A 390 -5.21 13.62 -9.50
N ASN A 391 -5.14 12.58 -10.36
CA ASN A 391 -5.40 11.19 -9.96
C ASN A 391 -4.18 10.23 -9.88
N PRO A 392 -2.93 10.65 -9.61
CA PRO A 392 -2.50 11.87 -8.92
C PRO A 392 -2.04 12.99 -9.87
N LYS A 393 -1.80 14.18 -9.34
CA LYS A 393 -0.96 15.21 -9.95
C LYS A 393 0.45 15.17 -9.35
N LEU A 394 1.42 14.70 -10.13
CA LEU A 394 2.83 14.60 -9.74
C LEU A 394 3.61 15.75 -10.35
N ASN A 395 4.21 16.59 -9.50
CA ASN A 395 4.86 17.81 -9.96
C ASN A 395 6.40 17.69 -9.96
N SER A 396 7.00 17.31 -8.83
CA SER A 396 8.46 17.33 -8.62
C SER A 396 8.86 16.43 -7.44
N GLY A 397 10.09 15.93 -7.48
CA GLY A 397 10.66 14.96 -6.52
C GLY A 397 11.12 13.67 -7.20
N ASN A 398 11.58 12.72 -6.37
CA ASN A 398 11.80 11.32 -6.73
C ASN A 398 10.58 10.51 -6.30
N ILE A 399 9.70 10.19 -7.25
CA ILE A 399 8.41 9.55 -6.97
C ILE A 399 8.37 8.15 -7.58
N SER A 400 8.10 7.17 -6.73
CA SER A 400 7.76 5.80 -7.15
C SER A 400 6.25 5.64 -7.11
N TRP A 401 5.63 5.48 -8.27
CA TRP A 401 4.20 5.23 -8.49
C TRP A 401 4.01 3.83 -9.07
N ILE A 402 3.86 2.83 -8.20
CA ILE A 402 4.00 1.41 -8.56
C ILE A 402 2.76 0.63 -8.14
N ASN A 403 2.21 -0.22 -9.01
CA ASN A 403 1.09 -1.12 -8.65
C ASN A 403 -0.16 -0.45 -8.05
N ASN A 404 -0.43 0.80 -8.41
CA ASN A 404 -1.69 1.46 -8.03
C ASN A 404 -2.80 1.09 -9.02
N VAL A 405 -4.04 1.11 -8.51
CA VAL A 405 -5.26 0.87 -9.28
C VAL A 405 -6.04 2.17 -9.38
N ASN A 406 -6.45 2.52 -10.58
CA ASN A 406 -7.23 3.70 -10.86
C ASN A 406 -8.52 3.31 -11.60
N TYR A 407 -9.67 3.72 -11.08
CA TYR A 407 -10.95 3.36 -11.65
C TYR A 407 -11.90 4.53 -11.78
N ASN A 408 -12.48 4.68 -12.97
CA ASN A 408 -13.62 5.57 -13.23
C ASN A 408 -13.38 7.03 -12.81
N ASN A 409 -12.14 7.51 -12.98
CA ASN A 409 -11.81 8.92 -12.79
C ASN A 409 -12.14 9.70 -14.08
N ALA A 410 -12.56 10.97 -13.94
CA ALA A 410 -13.08 11.74 -15.06
C ALA A 410 -11.99 12.17 -16.03
N LEU A 411 -10.95 12.86 -15.57
CA LEU A 411 -9.86 13.35 -16.40
C LEU A 411 -8.66 12.38 -16.39
N ASN A 412 -7.52 12.83 -16.91
CA ASN A 412 -6.32 11.99 -17.05
C ASN A 412 -5.96 11.28 -15.75
N PHE A 413 -5.55 10.02 -15.89
CA PHE A 413 -5.28 9.19 -14.73
C PHE A 413 -4.04 9.65 -13.94
N ILE A 414 -3.08 10.31 -14.58
CA ILE A 414 -1.97 11.01 -13.94
C ILE A 414 -1.84 12.39 -14.59
N VAL A 415 -1.74 13.44 -13.79
CA VAL A 415 -1.48 14.81 -14.25
C VAL A 415 -0.05 15.20 -13.92
N THR A 416 0.58 15.89 -14.86
CA THR A 416 1.98 16.32 -14.75
C THR A 416 2.06 17.87 -14.71
N PRO A 417 3.21 18.48 -14.38
CA PRO A 417 3.32 19.93 -14.12
C PRO A 417 2.69 20.84 -15.18
N GLU A 418 2.03 21.91 -14.72
CA GLU A 418 1.37 22.90 -15.60
C GLU A 418 2.02 24.30 -15.58
N SER A 419 3.09 24.56 -14.81
CA SER A 419 3.67 25.91 -14.63
C SER A 419 5.15 26.04 -15.04
N ARG A 420 5.56 27.29 -15.37
CA ARG A 420 6.93 27.69 -15.79
C ARG A 420 7.91 27.90 -14.63
N ALA A 421 7.45 27.82 -13.38
CA ALA A 421 8.27 28.02 -12.19
C ALA A 421 8.59 26.68 -11.51
N GLN A 422 9.04 25.70 -12.30
CA GLN A 422 9.53 24.42 -11.80
C GLN A 422 10.78 24.67 -10.95
N VAL A 423 10.75 24.20 -9.71
CA VAL A 423 11.91 24.15 -8.82
C VAL A 423 12.14 22.68 -8.49
N GLY A 424 13.29 22.13 -8.85
CA GLY A 424 13.70 20.79 -8.39
C GLY A 424 13.84 19.71 -9.45
N VAL A 425 14.19 18.51 -8.97
CA VAL A 425 14.39 17.29 -9.76
C VAL A 425 13.04 16.63 -10.03
N ILE A 426 12.90 15.98 -11.19
CA ILE A 426 11.65 15.30 -11.58
C ILE A 426 12.00 13.89 -12.06
N ASN A 427 12.03 12.94 -11.13
CA ASN A 427 12.29 11.53 -11.42
C ASN A 427 11.05 10.70 -11.06
N PHE A 428 10.44 10.05 -12.04
CA PHE A 428 9.23 9.25 -11.83
C PHE A 428 9.44 7.80 -12.24
N ASP A 429 9.16 6.86 -11.33
CA ASP A 429 8.95 5.46 -11.67
C ASP A 429 7.43 5.23 -11.76
N ILE A 430 6.93 4.84 -12.91
CA ILE A 430 5.51 4.55 -13.15
C ILE A 430 5.46 3.11 -13.66
N ILE A 431 5.21 2.17 -12.74
CA ILE A 431 5.41 0.74 -12.99
C ILE A 431 4.15 -0.06 -12.67
N ASN A 432 3.70 -0.89 -13.61
CA ASN A 432 2.67 -1.91 -13.39
C ASN A 432 1.39 -1.39 -12.71
N ASN A 433 0.98 -0.17 -13.02
CA ASN A 433 -0.28 0.39 -12.54
C ASN A 433 -1.44 -0.04 -13.46
N TYR A 434 -2.63 -0.22 -12.88
CA TYR A 434 -3.82 -0.69 -13.58
C TYR A 434 -4.90 0.40 -13.64
N PHE A 435 -5.32 0.78 -14.85
CA PHE A 435 -6.28 1.84 -15.08
C PHE A 435 -7.49 1.30 -15.83
N LYS A 436 -8.69 1.45 -15.26
CA LYS A 436 -9.94 1.00 -15.89
C LYS A 436 -10.91 2.16 -16.04
N LYS A 437 -11.38 2.37 -17.27
CA LYS A 437 -12.42 3.35 -17.58
C LYS A 437 -13.77 2.92 -17.00
N GLY A 438 -14.58 3.91 -16.63
CA GLY A 438 -15.98 3.71 -16.28
C GLY A 438 -16.87 4.84 -16.80
N PRO A 439 -18.15 4.87 -16.39
CA PRO A 439 -19.14 5.85 -16.86
C PRO A 439 -18.68 7.31 -16.75
N VAL A 440 -18.01 7.69 -15.65
CA VAL A 440 -17.48 9.03 -15.42
C VAL A 440 -16.35 9.35 -16.40
N THR A 441 -15.43 8.40 -16.62
CA THR A 441 -14.35 8.55 -17.60
C THR A 441 -14.90 8.77 -19.01
N TYR A 442 -15.91 8.01 -19.42
CA TYR A 442 -16.53 8.17 -20.74
C TYR A 442 -17.24 9.51 -20.90
N ALA A 443 -17.87 10.03 -19.85
CA ALA A 443 -18.51 11.33 -19.86
C ALA A 443 -17.52 12.48 -20.13
N ALA A 444 -16.25 12.31 -19.72
CA ALA A 444 -15.18 13.28 -19.96
C ALA A 444 -14.54 13.19 -21.35
N GLY A 445 -14.75 12.08 -22.07
CA GLY A 445 -14.23 11.86 -23.43
C GLY A 445 -12.94 11.04 -23.46
N THR A 446 -11.99 11.42 -24.32
CA THR A 446 -10.71 10.70 -24.45
C THR A 446 -9.80 11.06 -23.28
N VAL A 447 -9.53 10.07 -22.42
CA VAL A 447 -8.68 10.17 -21.25
C VAL A 447 -7.39 9.38 -21.48
N TYR A 448 -6.24 10.01 -21.33
CA TYR A 448 -4.95 9.34 -21.42
C TYR A 448 -4.44 8.93 -20.04
N LEU A 449 -3.43 8.06 -20.02
CA LEU A 449 -2.74 7.75 -18.76
C LEU A 449 -2.06 8.99 -18.19
N ILE A 450 -1.34 9.74 -19.01
CA ILE A 450 -0.60 10.95 -18.61
C ILE A 450 -1.21 12.19 -19.27
N GLY A 451 -1.56 13.21 -18.50
CA GLY A 451 -2.12 14.50 -18.95
C GLY A 451 -1.36 15.74 -18.46
N GLY A 452 -1.66 16.91 -19.06
CA GLY A 452 -1.14 18.23 -18.65
C GLY A 452 -1.09 19.27 -19.77
N SER A 453 -1.31 20.56 -19.43
CA SER A 453 -1.51 21.67 -20.39
C SER A 453 -0.23 22.36 -20.89
N ARG A 454 0.91 22.30 -20.17
CA ARG A 454 2.05 23.22 -20.45
C ARG A 454 3.42 22.55 -20.43
N THR A 455 3.68 21.80 -21.48
CA THR A 455 4.97 21.18 -21.87
C THR A 455 6.12 22.17 -22.16
N SER A 456 6.10 23.41 -21.65
CA SER A 456 7.01 24.46 -22.15
C SER A 456 8.40 24.53 -21.51
N ASN A 457 8.70 23.78 -20.45
CA ASN A 457 10.06 23.78 -19.91
C ASN A 457 10.89 22.63 -20.46
N GLN A 458 11.23 22.71 -21.76
CA GLN A 458 12.25 21.84 -22.38
C GLN A 458 13.59 21.87 -21.64
N ASN A 459 13.80 22.85 -20.76
CA ASN A 459 15.02 23.02 -19.98
C ASN A 459 15.14 22.06 -18.78
N ASN A 460 14.04 21.44 -18.33
CA ASN A 460 14.05 20.46 -17.23
C ASN A 460 12.96 19.38 -17.42
N PRO A 461 13.10 18.51 -18.43
CA PRO A 461 12.13 17.44 -18.68
C PRO A 461 12.18 16.37 -17.56
N PRO A 462 11.05 15.70 -17.26
CA PRO A 462 11.03 14.61 -16.31
C PRO A 462 11.85 13.42 -16.82
N ARG A 463 12.58 12.79 -15.92
CA ARG A 463 13.29 11.53 -16.16
C ARG A 463 12.41 10.38 -15.68
N VAL A 464 11.93 9.58 -16.62
CA VAL A 464 10.85 8.62 -16.32
C VAL A 464 11.34 7.19 -16.50
N TYR A 465 11.00 6.30 -15.57
CA TYR A 465 11.02 4.86 -15.82
C TYR A 465 9.56 4.44 -15.92
N PHE A 466 9.17 3.96 -17.09
CA PHE A 466 7.78 3.70 -17.45
C PHE A 466 7.72 2.29 -18.00
N SER A 467 7.01 1.39 -17.29
CA SER A 467 7.00 -0.03 -17.62
C SER A 467 5.73 -0.76 -17.14
N GLY A 468 5.19 -1.63 -18.00
CA GLY A 468 4.12 -2.59 -17.69
C GLY A 468 2.78 -2.00 -17.22
N ASN A 469 2.52 -0.72 -17.49
CA ASN A 469 1.24 -0.09 -17.13
C ASN A 469 0.13 -0.52 -18.10
N LYS A 470 -1.09 -0.68 -17.58
CA LYS A 470 -2.24 -1.15 -18.36
C LYS A 470 -3.42 -0.21 -18.26
N VAL A 471 -3.94 0.24 -19.41
CA VAL A 471 -5.19 1.00 -19.48
C VAL A 471 -6.22 0.20 -20.28
N VAL A 472 -7.39 -0.02 -19.68
CA VAL A 472 -8.48 -0.81 -20.27
C VAL A 472 -9.79 -0.05 -20.34
N GLU A 473 -10.62 -0.43 -21.30
CA GLU A 473 -12.04 -0.09 -21.39
C GLU A 473 -12.84 -0.79 -20.28
N SER A 474 -14.13 -0.47 -20.14
CA SER A 474 -14.96 -1.05 -19.06
C SER A 474 -15.10 -2.57 -19.12
N ASP A 475 -14.98 -3.16 -20.31
CA ASP A 475 -15.01 -4.61 -20.57
C ASP A 475 -13.62 -5.27 -20.44
N GLU A 476 -12.64 -4.55 -19.90
CA GLU A 476 -11.24 -4.96 -19.75
C GLU A 476 -10.47 -5.15 -21.06
N SER A 477 -11.06 -4.81 -22.20
CA SER A 477 -10.33 -4.75 -23.46
C SER A 477 -9.31 -3.59 -23.42
N PRO A 478 -8.13 -3.73 -24.04
CA PRO A 478 -7.19 -2.62 -24.13
C PRO A 478 -7.81 -1.41 -24.83
N VAL A 479 -7.48 -0.21 -24.35
CA VAL A 479 -7.94 1.03 -24.98
C VAL A 479 -7.48 1.13 -26.44
N SER A 480 -8.29 1.74 -27.30
CA SER A 480 -8.06 1.71 -28.76
C SER A 480 -6.77 2.39 -29.25
N TYR A 481 -6.16 3.24 -28.42
CA TYR A 481 -4.89 3.92 -28.70
C TYR A 481 -3.69 3.21 -28.08
N TYR A 482 -3.89 2.10 -27.36
CA TYR A 482 -2.78 1.29 -26.84
C TYR A 482 -2.16 0.46 -27.96
N ASP A 483 -0.84 0.61 -28.10
CA ASP A 483 0.01 -0.24 -28.92
C ASP A 483 0.86 -1.12 -27.99
N PRO A 484 0.69 -2.47 -28.03
CA PRO A 484 1.46 -3.37 -27.17
C PRO A 484 2.96 -3.38 -27.49
N LEU A 485 3.39 -2.84 -28.63
CA LEU A 485 4.80 -2.70 -29.00
C LEU A 485 5.40 -1.34 -28.56
N ASP A 486 4.56 -0.42 -28.08
CA ASP A 486 4.94 0.95 -27.71
C ASP A 486 4.13 1.39 -26.49
N GLU A 487 4.68 1.17 -25.29
CA GLU A 487 3.98 1.51 -24.05
C GLU A 487 3.68 3.02 -23.92
N PHE A 488 4.47 3.88 -24.57
CA PHE A 488 4.21 5.33 -24.63
C PHE A 488 3.00 5.70 -25.49
N SER A 489 2.36 4.75 -26.17
CA SER A 489 1.05 4.94 -26.82
C SER A 489 -0.05 5.36 -25.84
N LEU A 490 0.12 5.07 -24.55
CA LEU A 490 -0.75 5.53 -23.45
C LEU A 490 -0.59 7.02 -23.12
N VAL A 491 0.40 7.69 -23.72
CA VAL A 491 0.77 9.10 -23.48
C VAL A 491 0.43 9.95 -24.72
N PRO A 492 -0.19 11.13 -24.56
CA PRO A 492 -0.46 12.05 -25.66
C PRO A 492 0.81 12.44 -26.43
N ALA A 493 0.72 12.57 -27.76
CA ALA A 493 1.87 12.81 -28.63
C ALA A 493 2.75 14.00 -28.23
N ASN A 494 2.15 15.09 -27.71
CA ASN A 494 2.89 16.27 -27.25
C ASN A 494 3.70 16.02 -25.97
N ILE A 495 3.26 15.11 -25.11
CA ILE A 495 3.97 14.70 -23.88
C ILE A 495 4.99 13.61 -24.22
N LYS A 496 4.60 12.62 -25.02
CA LYS A 496 5.46 11.52 -25.50
C LYS A 496 6.77 12.07 -26.09
N ALA A 497 6.69 13.09 -26.93
CA ALA A 497 7.86 13.73 -27.57
C ALA A 497 8.90 14.29 -26.57
N ILE A 498 8.53 14.49 -25.30
CA ILE A 498 9.41 14.96 -24.23
C ILE A 498 9.84 13.81 -23.33
N TRP A 499 8.92 12.91 -22.96
CA TRP A 499 9.18 11.86 -21.97
C TRP A 499 9.98 10.69 -22.54
N GLU A 500 9.65 10.24 -23.74
CA GLU A 500 10.30 9.07 -24.36
C GLU A 500 11.83 9.29 -24.55
N PRO A 501 12.32 10.45 -25.02
CA PRO A 501 13.77 10.73 -25.05
C PRO A 501 14.44 10.80 -23.68
N ASN A 502 13.68 11.02 -22.60
CA ASN A 502 14.17 11.12 -21.21
C ASN A 502 13.86 9.85 -20.39
N GLN A 503 13.48 8.77 -21.06
CA GLN A 503 13.26 7.49 -20.41
C GLN A 503 14.57 6.94 -19.84
N ARG A 504 14.49 6.40 -18.63
CA ARG A 504 15.59 5.71 -17.94
C ARG A 504 15.54 4.22 -18.26
N THR A 505 16.70 3.57 -18.25
CA THR A 505 16.83 2.12 -18.46
C THR A 505 16.57 1.30 -17.20
N SER A 506 16.54 1.95 -16.04
CA SER A 506 16.22 1.34 -14.74
C SER A 506 15.47 2.34 -13.87
N PHE A 507 14.63 1.81 -12.98
CA PHE A 507 14.01 2.56 -11.90
C PHE A 507 15.06 2.93 -10.84
N PHE A 508 14.80 3.93 -9.99
CA PHE A 508 15.85 4.50 -9.11
C PHE A 508 16.01 3.81 -7.75
N ALA A 509 15.35 2.66 -7.53
CA ALA A 509 15.20 2.07 -6.21
C ALA A 509 16.49 1.97 -5.40
N VAL A 510 16.50 2.73 -4.30
CA VAL A 510 17.36 2.53 -3.14
C VAL A 510 16.53 2.93 -1.91
N SER A 511 15.59 2.07 -1.51
CA SER A 511 15.06 2.02 -0.14
C SER A 511 15.67 0.80 0.56
N LEU A 512 15.89 0.87 1.87
CA LEU A 512 16.27 -0.31 2.65
C LEU A 512 15.16 -1.37 2.62
N PHE A 513 13.90 -0.94 2.55
CA PHE A 513 12.72 -1.79 2.39
C PHE A 513 12.13 -1.57 0.99
N PRO A 514 12.54 -2.37 -0.02
CA PRO A 514 12.09 -2.20 -1.39
C PRO A 514 10.60 -2.51 -1.52
N ILE A 515 9.94 -1.86 -2.48
CA ILE A 515 8.55 -2.15 -2.84
C ILE A 515 8.48 -3.50 -3.55
N THR A 516 7.61 -4.40 -3.09
CA THR A 516 7.30 -5.64 -3.80
C THR A 516 6.52 -5.30 -5.08
N ILE A 517 7.03 -5.72 -6.24
CA ILE A 517 6.45 -5.35 -7.53
C ILE A 517 5.67 -6.52 -8.14
N HIS A 518 4.39 -6.30 -8.41
CA HIS A 518 3.46 -7.22 -9.06
C HIS A 518 3.22 -6.83 -10.52
N THR A 519 2.65 -7.70 -11.35
CA THR A 519 2.06 -7.28 -12.64
C THR A 519 0.87 -6.35 -12.41
N ALA A 520 0.43 -5.60 -13.43
CA ALA A 520 -0.70 -4.68 -13.27
C ALA A 520 -2.00 -5.41 -12.89
N GLU A 521 -2.21 -6.62 -13.43
CA GLU A 521 -3.36 -7.46 -13.13
C GLU A 521 -3.32 -8.05 -11.72
N GLN A 522 -2.16 -8.55 -11.27
CA GLN A 522 -1.99 -9.01 -9.89
C GLN A 522 -2.19 -7.85 -8.91
N ALA A 523 -1.62 -6.68 -9.21
CA ALA A 523 -1.82 -5.48 -8.41
C ALA A 523 -3.30 -5.10 -8.33
N ARG A 524 -4.05 -5.19 -9.44
CA ARG A 524 -5.51 -4.99 -9.42
C ARG A 524 -6.19 -5.88 -8.39
N ASP A 525 -5.91 -7.17 -8.42
CA ASP A 525 -6.59 -8.15 -7.54
C ASP A 525 -6.21 -7.94 -6.07
N LEU A 526 -4.92 -7.73 -5.79
CA LEU A 526 -4.41 -7.47 -4.45
C LEU A 526 -4.96 -6.16 -3.86
N VAL A 527 -4.93 -5.08 -4.62
CA VAL A 527 -5.38 -3.76 -4.16
C VAL A 527 -6.89 -3.75 -3.90
N LEU A 528 -7.70 -4.32 -4.80
CA LEU A 528 -9.16 -4.35 -4.59
C LEU A 528 -9.56 -5.22 -3.39
N ALA A 529 -8.75 -6.24 -3.05
CA ALA A 529 -8.97 -7.05 -1.86
C ALA A 529 -8.55 -6.34 -0.57
N ASN A 530 -7.37 -5.70 -0.57
CA ASN A 530 -6.70 -5.29 0.66
C ASN A 530 -6.69 -3.78 0.93
N ALA A 531 -6.79 -2.93 -0.10
CA ALA A 531 -6.58 -1.50 0.10
C ALA A 531 -7.70 -0.81 0.90
N GLY A 532 -7.31 0.19 1.69
CA GLY A 532 -8.17 0.97 2.57
C GLY A 532 -8.17 0.47 4.00
N ALA A 533 -8.93 1.14 4.86
CA ALA A 533 -9.18 0.73 6.23
C ALA A 533 -10.09 -0.51 6.25
N THR A 534 -9.49 -1.68 6.01
CA THR A 534 -10.17 -2.98 6.00
C THR A 534 -10.36 -3.56 7.38
N LEU A 535 -9.66 -3.03 8.38
CA LEU A 535 -9.78 -3.40 9.78
C LEU A 535 -10.40 -2.28 10.63
N PRO A 536 -11.16 -2.65 11.67
CA PRO A 536 -11.64 -4.00 11.98
C PRO A 536 -12.57 -4.58 10.90
N VAL A 537 -13.19 -3.71 10.10
CA VAL A 537 -14.08 -4.09 8.99
C VAL A 537 -13.93 -3.06 7.86
N ARG A 538 -13.93 -3.50 6.60
CA ARG A 538 -14.13 -2.62 5.44
C ARG A 538 -15.57 -2.10 5.45
N ASP A 539 -15.75 -0.80 5.61
CA ASP A 539 -17.10 -0.23 5.75
C ASP A 539 -17.85 -0.09 4.43
N GLU A 540 -19.12 0.35 4.52
CA GLU A 540 -20.02 0.43 3.38
C GLU A 540 -19.56 1.41 2.28
N VAL A 541 -18.81 2.45 2.61
CA VAL A 541 -18.29 3.40 1.62
C VAL A 541 -17.20 2.71 0.81
N ASP A 542 -16.20 2.16 1.49
CA ASP A 542 -15.07 1.50 0.83
C ASP A 542 -15.52 0.25 0.07
N SER A 543 -16.42 -0.55 0.65
CA SER A 543 -17.03 -1.71 -0.01
C SER A 543 -17.78 -1.31 -1.28
N ARG A 544 -18.55 -0.21 -1.26
CA ARG A 544 -19.23 0.29 -2.45
C ARG A 544 -18.24 0.75 -3.52
N LEU A 545 -17.18 1.45 -3.15
CA LEU A 545 -16.15 1.90 -4.09
C LEU A 545 -15.49 0.70 -4.81
N VAL A 546 -15.11 -0.34 -4.05
CA VAL A 546 -14.57 -1.58 -4.63
C VAL A 546 -15.61 -2.28 -5.51
N GLN A 547 -16.87 -2.36 -5.06
CA GLN A 547 -17.94 -3.00 -5.86
C GLN A 547 -18.19 -2.27 -7.18
N ASN A 548 -18.12 -0.94 -7.21
CA ASN A 548 -18.26 -0.15 -8.43
C ASN A 548 -17.24 -0.57 -9.51
N PHE A 549 -16.02 -0.94 -9.12
CA PHE A 549 -14.99 -1.46 -10.04
C PHE A 549 -15.48 -2.70 -10.81
N PHE A 550 -16.04 -3.66 -10.07
CA PHE A 550 -16.50 -4.94 -10.61
C PHE A 550 -17.76 -4.76 -11.45
N ASP A 551 -18.69 -3.92 -10.97
CA ASP A 551 -19.96 -3.68 -11.65
C ASP A 551 -19.81 -2.77 -12.89
N GLY A 552 -18.68 -2.06 -13.01
CA GLY A 552 -18.50 -1.08 -14.08
C GLY A 552 -19.36 0.18 -13.88
N THR A 553 -19.63 0.56 -12.63
CA THR A 553 -20.56 1.64 -12.24
C THR A 553 -19.86 2.75 -11.44
N GLY A 554 -20.64 3.63 -10.80
CA GLY A 554 -20.16 4.74 -10.00
C GLY A 554 -20.28 6.10 -10.71
N GLU A 555 -20.47 7.13 -9.89
CA GLU A 555 -20.67 8.52 -10.30
C GLU A 555 -19.88 9.44 -9.37
N LEU A 556 -19.61 10.68 -9.81
CA LEU A 556 -18.94 11.66 -8.97
C LEU A 556 -19.85 12.07 -7.80
N ALA A 557 -19.27 12.18 -6.61
CA ALA A 557 -20.01 12.36 -5.37
C ALA A 557 -20.51 13.78 -5.19
N TYR A 558 -21.79 13.93 -4.81
CA TYR A 558 -22.36 15.20 -4.35
C TYR A 558 -22.92 15.03 -2.95
N PRO A 559 -22.69 15.99 -2.03
CA PRO A 559 -23.30 15.95 -0.72
C PRO A 559 -24.81 16.12 -0.78
N ALA A 560 -25.52 15.65 0.25
CA ALA A 560 -26.96 15.84 0.39
C ALA A 560 -27.32 17.34 0.56
N PRO A 561 -28.60 17.73 0.36
CA PRO A 561 -29.06 19.09 0.66
C PRO A 561 -28.75 19.46 2.12
N GLY A 562 -27.88 20.47 2.30
CA GLY A 562 -27.32 20.80 3.62
C GLY A 562 -25.83 20.51 3.77
N GLY A 563 -25.18 19.93 2.75
CA GLY A 563 -23.73 19.74 2.68
C GLY A 563 -23.21 18.43 3.25
N SER A 564 -24.02 17.71 4.03
CA SER A 564 -23.60 16.49 4.70
C SER A 564 -23.50 15.28 3.76
N PHE A 565 -22.51 14.44 4.02
CA PHE A 565 -22.47 13.05 3.58
C PHE A 565 -23.04 12.14 4.65
N ASP A 566 -23.57 10.99 4.25
CA ASP A 566 -24.05 9.97 5.18
C ASP A 566 -22.84 9.16 5.69
N TYR A 567 -22.38 9.51 6.89
CA TYR A 567 -21.30 8.79 7.56
C TYR A 567 -21.79 7.41 8.03
N PRO A 568 -21.04 6.33 7.73
CA PRO A 568 -21.39 4.99 8.22
C PRO A 568 -21.47 4.94 9.75
N ASP A 569 -22.45 4.21 10.27
CA ASP A 569 -22.48 3.88 11.69
C ASP A 569 -21.35 2.89 12.01
N MET A 570 -20.36 3.35 12.78
CA MET A 570 -19.22 2.53 13.17
C MET A 570 -19.52 1.61 14.37
N CYS A 571 -20.72 1.73 14.96
CA CYS A 571 -21.19 0.85 16.03
C CYS A 571 -22.62 0.34 15.82
N PRO A 572 -22.91 -0.35 14.69
CA PRO A 572 -24.28 -0.69 14.29
C PRO A 572 -24.97 -1.68 15.23
N THR A 573 -24.21 -2.48 15.98
CA THR A 573 -24.73 -3.44 16.96
C THR A 573 -25.02 -2.80 18.32
N GLY A 574 -24.53 -1.58 18.56
CA GLY A 574 -24.54 -0.92 19.86
C GLY A 574 -23.61 -1.55 20.91
N ASN A 575 -22.86 -2.61 20.58
CA ASN A 575 -21.88 -3.25 21.46
C ASN A 575 -20.48 -3.17 20.86
N CYS A 576 -19.81 -2.03 21.08
CA CYS A 576 -18.46 -1.74 20.60
C CYS A 576 -17.54 -1.43 21.78
N ASN A 577 -17.59 -2.31 22.78
CA ASN A 577 -16.67 -2.23 23.91
C ASN A 577 -15.31 -2.75 23.47
N TYR A 578 -14.25 -2.04 23.86
CA TYR A 578 -12.90 -2.59 23.79
C TYR A 578 -12.85 -3.89 24.61
N PRO A 579 -12.08 -4.90 24.18
CA PRO A 579 -11.84 -6.10 24.98
C PRO A 579 -11.35 -5.78 26.41
N LEU A 580 -11.52 -6.73 27.33
CA LEU A 580 -10.96 -6.58 28.67
C LEU A 580 -9.43 -6.52 28.58
N ASP A 581 -8.87 -5.56 29.32
CA ASP A 581 -7.46 -5.20 29.41
C ASP A 581 -7.28 -4.76 30.88
N THR A 582 -6.79 -5.68 31.70
CA THR A 582 -6.90 -5.65 33.16
C THR A 582 -5.95 -4.63 33.79
N ASP A 583 -4.73 -4.54 33.29
CA ASP A 583 -3.70 -3.61 33.76
C ASP A 583 -3.70 -2.27 33.00
N SER A 584 -4.50 -2.16 31.94
CA SER A 584 -4.67 -0.95 31.13
C SER A 584 -3.39 -0.57 30.39
N ASP A 585 -2.68 -1.54 29.84
CA ASP A 585 -1.46 -1.36 29.06
C ASP A 585 -1.75 -1.20 27.54
N GLY A 586 -2.94 -1.56 27.08
CA GLY A 586 -3.37 -1.50 25.68
C GLY A 586 -3.48 -2.85 24.97
N ILE A 587 -3.01 -3.93 25.60
CA ILE A 587 -3.10 -5.30 25.12
C ILE A 587 -4.28 -6.00 25.84
N PRO A 588 -5.20 -6.66 25.12
CA PRO A 588 -6.25 -7.42 25.76
C PRO A 588 -5.75 -8.67 26.50
N ASP A 589 -6.33 -8.97 27.67
CA ASP A 589 -6.01 -10.15 28.50
C ASP A 589 -5.96 -11.46 27.69
N PHE A 590 -6.87 -11.60 26.71
CA PHE A 590 -6.95 -12.83 25.90
C PHE A 590 -5.73 -13.01 25.00
N TRP A 591 -5.12 -11.92 24.55
CA TRP A 591 -3.93 -11.95 23.71
C TRP A 591 -2.69 -12.17 24.56
N GLU A 592 -2.62 -11.54 25.72
CA GLU A 592 -1.55 -11.77 26.69
C GLU A 592 -1.51 -13.22 27.17
N ASP A 593 -2.67 -13.77 27.60
CA ASP A 593 -2.80 -15.18 27.99
C ASP A 593 -2.36 -16.13 26.86
N ALA A 594 -2.56 -15.75 25.59
CA ALA A 594 -2.18 -16.53 24.42
C ALA A 594 -0.69 -16.42 24.04
N ASN A 595 -0.03 -15.34 24.46
CA ASN A 595 1.39 -15.05 24.15
C ASN A 595 2.29 -15.12 25.39
N GLU A 596 1.79 -15.66 26.50
CA GLU A 596 2.53 -15.88 27.75
C GLU A 596 3.03 -14.57 28.41
N LEU A 597 2.26 -13.49 28.27
CA LEU A 597 2.46 -12.21 28.95
C LEU A 597 1.69 -12.14 30.28
N ASP A 598 2.02 -11.17 31.14
CA ASP A 598 1.41 -11.00 32.47
C ASP A 598 0.38 -9.86 32.45
N LYS A 599 -0.89 -10.21 32.26
CA LYS A 599 -2.05 -9.28 32.25
C LYS A 599 -2.30 -8.44 33.50
N ASP A 600 -1.48 -8.62 34.54
CA ASP A 600 -1.48 -7.81 35.76
C ASP A 600 -0.25 -6.85 35.82
N ASP A 601 0.66 -6.87 34.83
CA ASP A 601 1.90 -6.08 34.74
C ASP A 601 1.91 -5.08 33.56
N PRO A 602 1.54 -3.80 33.79
CA PRO A 602 1.35 -2.81 32.73
C PRO A 602 2.66 -2.33 32.06
N ILE A 603 3.79 -2.94 32.39
CA ILE A 603 5.10 -2.59 31.86
C ILE A 603 5.44 -3.49 30.65
N ASP A 604 4.97 -4.73 30.62
CA ASP A 604 5.41 -5.73 29.65
C ASP A 604 4.96 -5.40 28.21
N ALA A 605 3.86 -4.65 28.03
CA ALA A 605 3.44 -4.07 26.76
C ALA A 605 4.57 -3.36 26.01
N SER A 606 5.39 -2.62 26.75
CA SER A 606 6.47 -1.78 26.23
C SER A 606 7.80 -2.52 26.13
N GLU A 607 7.87 -3.76 26.63
CA GLU A 607 9.07 -4.58 26.49
C GLU A 607 9.27 -4.96 25.03
N VAL A 608 10.52 -4.83 24.59
CA VAL A 608 10.93 -5.21 23.24
C VAL A 608 11.05 -6.73 23.20
N SER A 609 10.38 -7.35 22.24
CA SER A 609 10.53 -8.77 22.01
C SER A 609 11.91 -9.07 21.42
N ASP A 610 12.66 -9.94 22.10
CA ASP A 610 13.96 -10.46 21.64
C ASP A 610 13.87 -11.21 20.27
N LEU A 611 12.66 -11.44 19.76
CA LEU A 611 12.40 -12.22 18.55
C LEU A 611 12.37 -11.40 17.27
N ASN A 612 11.98 -10.12 17.35
CA ASN A 612 11.72 -9.30 16.16
C ASN A 612 11.92 -7.79 16.37
N CYS A 613 12.39 -7.36 17.55
CA CYS A 613 12.67 -5.96 17.89
C CYS A 613 11.46 -5.01 17.88
N TYR A 614 10.23 -5.56 17.85
CA TYR A 614 9.01 -4.80 18.13
C TYR A 614 8.61 -4.95 19.60
N THR A 615 7.98 -3.93 20.15
CA THR A 615 7.35 -4.01 21.48
C THR A 615 6.19 -4.99 21.48
N ASN A 616 5.82 -5.53 22.65
CA ASN A 616 4.67 -6.43 22.76
C ASN A 616 3.36 -5.79 22.28
N ILE A 617 3.16 -4.48 22.55
CA ILE A 617 2.01 -3.73 22.03
C ILE A 617 2.03 -3.66 20.50
N GLU A 618 3.19 -3.43 19.87
CA GLU A 618 3.31 -3.44 18.41
C GLU A 618 3.06 -4.84 17.83
N ASN A 619 3.46 -5.90 18.53
CA ASN A 619 3.18 -7.28 18.13
C ASN A 619 1.68 -7.60 18.20
N TYR A 620 1.00 -7.15 19.25
CA TYR A 620 -0.46 -7.26 19.35
C TYR A 620 -1.13 -6.52 18.20
N ILE A 621 -0.79 -5.26 17.98
CA ILE A 621 -1.39 -4.42 16.93
C ILE A 621 -1.18 -5.02 15.53
N GLN A 622 0.01 -5.56 15.25
CA GLN A 622 0.31 -6.22 13.99
C GLN A 622 -0.43 -7.55 13.84
N SER A 623 -0.73 -8.26 14.94
CA SER A 623 -1.49 -9.51 14.87
C SER A 623 -2.96 -9.31 14.48
N LEU A 624 -3.46 -8.07 14.47
CA LEU A 624 -4.83 -7.75 14.06
C LEU A 624 -5.01 -7.77 12.53
N GLY A 625 -3.95 -7.70 11.73
CA GLY A 625 -4.04 -7.51 10.27
C GLY A 625 -2.95 -8.13 9.42
#